data_AF-A0A8C6PMB0-F1
#
_entry.id   AF-A0A8C6PMB0-F1
#
_cell.length_a   1.000
_cell.length_b   1.000
_cell.length_c   1.000
_cell.angle_alpha   90.00
_cell.angle_beta   90.00
_cell.angle_gamma   90.00
#
_symmetry.space_group_name_H-M   'P 1'
#
loop_
_entity.id
_entity.type
_entity.pdbx_description
1 polymer ?
#
loop_
_entity_poly.entity_id
_entity_poly.type
_entity_poly.pdbx_seq_one_letter_code
_entity_poly.pdbx_strand_id
1 'polypeptide(L)'
;MDDIFTQCREGNSVAVRLWLDNTENDLNLGDDHGFSPLHWACREGRSGVVDMLIMRGGRINVMNRGDDTPLHLAASHGHRDIVAKLIQCKADPNTVNEHGNTPLHYACFWGHDEVAEDLVASGAQVCVCNRYGQTPMDKAKPHLKQLLQEKAEKMGQSLSKIPYKETFWKGTMRTRPRNGTLNKQAGIDYKQLSLLAKINENQSGELWQGRWQGDEIVVKVLQVRDWTTRKSRDFNEEHPKLRCNTIKYPFLLFLFILFSSSALVVDQSQAVKFALDIASGMAFLHTLEPMVSRLYLNSKHIMIDEDMTARISMADAKLSFQCPGRMYSPAWMAPEALQKRPEDINRRSADMWSFAVLLWELVTREVPFADLSNMEIGMKVALEGLRPTIPPGISPHICKLMRLCMNEDPAKRPKFDMIVPILEKMQEK
;
A
#
# COMPACT_ATOMS: atom_id res chain seq x y z
N MET A 1 5.76 4.36 -31.02
CA MET A 1 5.03 3.51 -30.07
C MET A 1 3.90 4.38 -29.58
N ASP A 2 2.66 4.01 -29.88
CA ASP A 2 1.50 4.85 -29.53
C ASP A 2 1.38 4.99 -28.02
N ASP A 3 0.87 6.14 -27.58
CA ASP A 3 0.73 6.48 -26.17
C ASP A 3 -0.17 5.46 -25.43
N ILE A 4 0.07 5.27 -24.12
CA ILE A 4 -0.66 4.31 -23.29
C ILE A 4 -2.17 4.56 -23.34
N PHE A 5 -2.59 5.82 -23.44
CA PHE A 5 -4.00 6.18 -23.54
C PHE A 5 -4.64 5.60 -24.81
N THR A 6 -3.93 5.63 -25.94
CA THR A 6 -4.40 5.01 -27.20
C THR A 6 -4.54 3.50 -27.02
N GLN A 7 -3.55 2.85 -26.40
CA GLN A 7 -3.59 1.40 -26.14
C GLN A 7 -4.76 1.03 -25.20
N CYS A 8 -5.04 1.84 -24.19
CA CYS A 8 -6.21 1.67 -23.31
C CYS A 8 -7.53 1.87 -24.03
N ARG A 9 -7.60 2.80 -25.00
CA ARG A 9 -8.82 3.03 -25.81
C ARG A 9 -9.08 1.89 -26.79
N GLU A 10 -8.03 1.38 -27.41
CA GLU A 10 -8.11 0.27 -28.36
C GLU A 10 -8.35 -1.07 -27.66
N GLY A 11 -8.03 -1.17 -26.37
CA GLY A 11 -8.17 -2.40 -25.60
C GLY A 11 -7.01 -3.37 -25.79
N ASN A 12 -5.84 -2.88 -26.21
CA ASN A 12 -4.65 -3.71 -26.40
C ASN A 12 -4.05 -4.13 -25.04
N SER A 13 -4.61 -5.21 -24.48
CA SER A 13 -4.22 -5.74 -23.17
C SER A 13 -2.74 -6.12 -23.09
N VAL A 14 -2.11 -6.53 -24.21
CA VAL A 14 -0.69 -6.91 -24.24
C VAL A 14 0.21 -5.68 -24.10
N ALA A 15 -0.07 -4.63 -24.88
CA ALA A 15 0.68 -3.38 -24.78
C ALA A 15 0.49 -2.70 -23.42
N VAL A 16 -0.74 -2.68 -22.91
CA VAL A 16 -1.01 -2.15 -21.56
C VAL A 16 -0.27 -2.96 -20.50
N ARG A 17 -0.25 -4.29 -20.58
CA ARG A 17 0.51 -5.13 -19.65
C ARG A 17 2.00 -4.81 -19.68
N LEU A 18 2.60 -4.80 -20.86
CA LEU A 18 4.02 -4.49 -21.03
C LEU A 18 4.37 -3.10 -20.49
N TRP A 19 3.49 -2.12 -20.70
CA TRP A 19 3.65 -0.78 -20.16
C TRP A 19 3.55 -0.77 -18.62
N LEU A 20 2.62 -1.52 -18.04
CA LEU A 20 2.45 -1.64 -16.58
C LEU A 20 3.60 -2.41 -15.90
N ASP A 21 4.29 -3.29 -16.63
CA ASP A 21 5.45 -4.02 -16.11
C ASP A 21 6.71 -3.13 -16.02
N ASN A 22 6.73 -1.97 -16.69
CA ASN A 22 7.79 -0.98 -16.52
C ASN A 22 7.52 -0.09 -15.30
N THR A 23 8.40 -0.16 -14.30
CA THR A 23 8.28 0.56 -13.02
C THR A 23 8.43 2.08 -13.11
N GLU A 24 8.92 2.60 -14.22
CA GLU A 24 9.00 4.06 -14.45
C GLU A 24 7.63 4.68 -14.79
N ASN A 25 6.67 3.86 -15.18
CA ASN A 25 5.35 4.30 -15.62
C ASN A 25 4.39 4.46 -14.42
N ASP A 26 3.75 5.63 -14.33
CA ASP A 26 2.70 5.88 -13.34
C ASP A 26 1.32 5.70 -13.97
N LEU A 27 0.68 4.56 -13.68
CA LEU A 27 -0.67 4.21 -14.15
C LEU A 27 -1.79 5.14 -13.67
N ASN A 28 -1.51 6.05 -12.73
CA ASN A 28 -2.46 7.06 -12.26
C ASN A 28 -2.21 8.45 -12.86
N LEU A 29 -1.18 8.60 -13.69
CA LEU A 29 -0.92 9.85 -14.40
C LEU A 29 -1.93 10.02 -15.54
N GLY A 30 -2.61 11.17 -15.56
CA GLY A 30 -3.57 11.50 -16.61
C GLY A 30 -2.92 12.20 -17.79
N ASP A 31 -3.62 12.19 -18.91
CA ASP A 31 -3.28 12.98 -20.09
C ASP A 31 -3.41 14.50 -19.84
N ASP A 32 -3.25 15.30 -20.90
CA ASP A 32 -3.38 16.76 -20.85
C ASP A 32 -4.76 17.24 -20.35
N HIS A 33 -5.80 16.39 -20.38
CA HIS A 33 -7.13 16.68 -19.88
C HIS A 33 -7.41 16.05 -18.51
N GLY A 34 -6.41 15.41 -17.90
CA GLY A 34 -6.49 14.72 -16.62
C GLY A 34 -7.17 13.35 -16.68
N PHE A 35 -7.39 12.79 -17.88
CA PHE A 35 -7.92 11.44 -18.02
C PHE A 35 -6.81 10.43 -17.77
N SER A 36 -6.94 9.66 -16.69
CA SER A 36 -6.10 8.49 -16.42
C SER A 36 -6.36 7.35 -17.43
N PRO A 37 -5.45 6.36 -17.54
CA PRO A 37 -5.67 5.16 -18.35
C PRO A 37 -6.98 4.44 -18.01
N LEU A 38 -7.37 4.44 -16.72
CA LEU A 38 -8.62 3.85 -16.26
C LEU A 38 -9.85 4.61 -16.80
N HIS A 39 -9.81 5.94 -16.90
CA HIS A 39 -10.90 6.70 -17.50
C HIS A 39 -11.13 6.28 -18.96
N TRP A 40 -10.05 6.17 -19.74
CA TRP A 40 -10.12 5.78 -21.14
C TRP A 40 -10.62 4.35 -21.33
N ALA A 41 -10.12 3.40 -20.52
CA ALA A 41 -10.58 2.02 -20.55
C ALA A 41 -12.07 1.90 -20.18
N CYS A 42 -12.53 2.64 -19.17
CA CYS A 42 -13.93 2.67 -18.76
C CYS A 42 -14.84 3.33 -19.80
N ARG A 43 -14.38 4.41 -20.44
CA ARG A 43 -15.14 5.10 -21.49
C ARG A 43 -15.39 4.22 -22.72
N GLU A 44 -14.36 3.50 -23.15
CA GLU A 44 -14.38 2.68 -24.37
C GLU A 44 -14.85 1.22 -24.14
N GLY A 45 -15.24 0.87 -22.90
CA GLY A 45 -15.80 -0.46 -22.62
C GLY A 45 -14.76 -1.59 -22.58
N ARG A 46 -13.49 -1.28 -22.30
CA ARG A 46 -12.39 -2.26 -22.34
C ARG A 46 -12.26 -3.02 -21.02
N SER A 47 -13.23 -3.89 -20.73
CA SER A 47 -13.33 -4.59 -19.45
C SER A 47 -12.06 -5.34 -19.03
N GLY A 48 -11.38 -6.03 -19.94
CA GLY A 48 -10.11 -6.71 -19.64
C GLY A 48 -8.94 -5.77 -19.30
N VAL A 49 -8.93 -4.56 -19.89
CA VAL A 49 -7.95 -3.51 -19.53
C VAL A 49 -8.32 -2.88 -18.19
N VAL A 50 -9.60 -2.65 -17.94
CA VAL A 50 -10.10 -2.18 -16.64
C VAL A 50 -9.67 -3.12 -15.52
N ASP A 51 -9.88 -4.43 -15.67
CA ASP A 51 -9.48 -5.42 -14.66
C ASP A 51 -7.99 -5.36 -14.36
N MET A 52 -7.17 -5.28 -15.41
CA MET A 52 -5.73 -5.19 -15.29
C MET A 52 -5.29 -3.92 -14.56
N LEU A 53 -5.86 -2.77 -14.93
CA LEU A 53 -5.55 -1.49 -14.30
C LEU A 53 -5.98 -1.47 -12.82
N ILE A 54 -7.16 -1.98 -12.50
CA ILE A 54 -7.65 -2.09 -11.12
C ILE A 54 -6.74 -3.01 -10.29
N MET A 55 -6.42 -4.20 -10.82
CA MET A 55 -5.57 -5.18 -10.14
C MET A 55 -4.15 -4.66 -9.89
N ARG A 56 -3.62 -3.81 -10.78
CA ARG A 56 -2.32 -3.15 -10.62
C ARG A 56 -2.37 -1.87 -9.77
N GLY A 57 -3.47 -1.59 -9.08
CA GLY A 57 -3.59 -0.47 -8.14
C GLY A 57 -4.08 0.84 -8.76
N GLY A 58 -4.85 0.75 -9.85
CA GLY A 58 -5.55 1.89 -10.45
C GLY A 58 -6.50 2.56 -9.48
N ARG A 59 -6.42 3.89 -9.36
CA ARG A 59 -7.32 4.66 -8.50
C ARG A 59 -8.72 4.69 -9.09
N ILE A 60 -9.67 4.10 -8.36
CA ILE A 60 -11.07 3.97 -8.77
C ILE A 60 -11.81 5.32 -8.80
N ASN A 61 -11.58 6.17 -7.79
CA ASN A 61 -12.26 7.45 -7.61
C ASN A 61 -11.41 8.66 -8.09
N VAL A 62 -10.50 8.44 -9.05
CA VAL A 62 -9.75 9.53 -9.68
C VAL A 62 -10.70 10.44 -10.46
N MET A 63 -10.39 11.74 -10.53
CA MET A 63 -11.22 12.73 -11.23
C MET A 63 -10.42 13.41 -12.34
N ASN A 64 -11.01 13.59 -13.52
CA ASN A 64 -10.43 14.33 -14.63
C ASN A 64 -10.55 15.86 -14.42
N ARG A 65 -10.27 16.68 -15.46
CA ARG A 65 -10.41 18.14 -15.35
C ARG A 65 -11.86 18.65 -15.19
N GLY A 66 -12.85 17.88 -15.61
CA GLY A 66 -14.28 18.18 -15.42
C GLY A 66 -14.88 17.53 -14.18
N ASP A 67 -14.04 17.02 -13.27
CA ASP A 67 -14.45 16.31 -12.07
C ASP A 67 -15.23 15.00 -12.36
N ASP A 68 -15.13 14.43 -13.55
CA ASP A 68 -15.69 13.11 -13.85
C ASP A 68 -14.78 12.01 -13.32
N THR A 69 -15.38 10.98 -12.74
CA THR A 69 -14.70 9.74 -12.33
C THR A 69 -14.80 8.66 -13.42
N PRO A 70 -13.99 7.58 -13.37
CA PRO A 70 -14.17 6.42 -14.24
C PRO A 70 -15.59 5.87 -14.22
N LEU A 71 -16.29 5.94 -13.09
CA LEU A 71 -17.69 5.53 -12.96
C LEU A 71 -18.65 6.44 -13.74
N HIS A 72 -18.41 7.76 -13.80
CA HIS A 72 -19.20 8.66 -14.66
C HIS A 72 -19.11 8.25 -16.14
N LEU A 73 -17.89 7.95 -16.61
CA LEU A 73 -17.65 7.59 -18.01
C LEU A 73 -18.18 6.21 -18.37
N ALA A 74 -18.04 5.22 -17.48
CA ALA A 74 -18.64 3.91 -17.69
C ALA A 74 -20.17 4.01 -17.73
N ALA A 75 -20.76 4.82 -16.84
CA ALA A 75 -22.20 5.04 -16.78
C ALA A 75 -22.74 5.82 -17.99
N SER A 76 -22.00 6.81 -18.51
CA SER A 76 -22.43 7.58 -19.68
C SER A 76 -22.44 6.76 -20.98
N HIS A 77 -21.58 5.74 -21.05
CA HIS A 77 -21.46 4.88 -22.23
C HIS A 77 -22.20 3.53 -22.11
N GLY A 78 -22.81 3.24 -20.95
CA GLY A 78 -23.67 2.06 -20.79
C GLY A 78 -22.92 0.76 -20.51
N HIS A 79 -21.65 0.82 -20.08
CA HIS A 79 -20.82 -0.36 -19.84
C HIS A 79 -21.13 -0.99 -18.48
N ARG A 80 -22.24 -1.73 -18.42
CA ARG A 80 -22.80 -2.32 -17.19
C ARG A 80 -21.81 -3.19 -16.41
N ASP A 81 -21.06 -4.04 -17.12
CA ASP A 81 -20.05 -4.92 -16.53
C ASP A 81 -18.93 -4.14 -15.83
N ILE A 82 -18.49 -3.04 -16.43
CA ILE A 82 -17.49 -2.13 -15.84
C ILE A 82 -18.07 -1.37 -14.65
N VAL A 83 -19.32 -0.90 -14.75
CA VAL A 83 -20.02 -0.23 -13.64
C VAL A 83 -20.08 -1.15 -12.42
N ALA A 84 -20.52 -2.40 -12.59
CA ALA A 84 -20.58 -3.37 -11.51
C ALA A 84 -19.21 -3.60 -10.85
N LYS A 85 -18.15 -3.73 -11.66
CA LYS A 85 -16.77 -3.88 -11.16
C LYS A 85 -16.30 -2.66 -10.37
N LEU A 86 -16.51 -1.46 -10.88
CA LEU A 86 -16.10 -0.24 -10.20
C LEU A 86 -16.82 -0.10 -8.84
N ILE A 87 -18.11 -0.40 -8.79
CA ILE A 87 -18.90 -0.40 -7.54
C ILE A 87 -18.35 -1.45 -6.56
N GLN A 88 -18.06 -2.68 -7.03
CA GLN A 88 -17.44 -3.72 -6.20
C GLN A 88 -16.09 -3.27 -5.63
N CYS A 89 -15.34 -2.45 -6.38
CA CYS A 89 -14.09 -1.83 -5.95
C CYS A 89 -14.28 -0.51 -5.16
N LYS A 90 -15.44 -0.32 -4.51
CA LYS A 90 -15.78 0.85 -3.68
C LYS A 90 -15.77 2.20 -4.44
N ALA A 91 -16.17 2.21 -5.72
CA ALA A 91 -16.50 3.47 -6.38
C ALA A 91 -17.71 4.12 -5.71
N ASP A 92 -17.67 5.44 -5.48
CA ASP A 92 -18.80 6.15 -4.86
C ASP A 92 -19.82 6.58 -5.94
N PRO A 93 -21.04 6.00 -5.94
CA PRO A 93 -22.07 6.26 -6.94
C PRO A 93 -22.74 7.64 -6.80
N ASN A 94 -22.48 8.36 -5.71
CA ASN A 94 -23.03 9.70 -5.45
C ASN A 94 -21.99 10.81 -5.66
N THR A 95 -20.81 10.48 -6.20
CA THR A 95 -19.84 11.49 -6.61
C THR A 95 -20.45 12.47 -7.60
N VAL A 96 -20.10 13.75 -7.48
CA VAL A 96 -20.59 14.81 -8.36
C VAL A 96 -19.44 15.42 -9.15
N ASN A 97 -19.69 15.69 -10.42
CA ASN A 97 -18.74 16.35 -11.31
C ASN A 97 -18.88 17.89 -11.27
N GLU A 98 -18.18 18.60 -12.17
CA GLU A 98 -18.15 20.06 -12.19
C GLU A 98 -19.52 20.69 -12.48
N HIS A 99 -20.48 19.94 -13.01
CA HIS A 99 -21.84 20.38 -13.26
C HIS A 99 -22.82 19.95 -12.15
N GLY A 100 -22.32 19.27 -11.12
CA GLY A 100 -23.15 18.67 -10.08
C GLY A 100 -23.87 17.39 -10.53
N ASN A 101 -23.51 16.82 -11.69
CA ASN A 101 -24.08 15.57 -12.17
C ASN A 101 -23.40 14.39 -11.46
N THR A 102 -24.19 13.39 -11.10
CA THR A 102 -23.72 12.09 -10.61
C THR A 102 -23.61 11.08 -11.75
N PRO A 103 -22.95 9.91 -11.57
CA PRO A 103 -22.97 8.84 -12.56
C PRO A 103 -24.40 8.46 -12.99
N LEU A 104 -25.36 8.48 -12.05
CA LEU A 104 -26.77 8.20 -12.32
C LEU A 104 -27.41 9.24 -13.26
N HIS A 105 -27.03 10.52 -13.17
CA HIS A 105 -27.50 11.54 -14.13
C HIS A 105 -27.10 11.19 -15.56
N TYR A 106 -25.86 10.72 -15.76
CA TYR A 106 -25.37 10.31 -17.08
C TYR A 106 -26.09 9.07 -17.60
N ALA A 107 -26.25 8.03 -16.77
CA ALA A 107 -27.00 6.83 -17.15
C ALA A 107 -28.44 7.17 -17.56
N CYS A 108 -29.10 8.05 -16.80
CA CYS A 108 -30.47 8.50 -17.10
C CYS A 108 -30.56 9.33 -18.39
N PHE A 109 -29.63 10.27 -18.59
CA PHE A 109 -29.61 11.15 -19.77
C PHE A 109 -29.41 10.38 -21.07
N TRP A 110 -28.52 9.39 -21.06
CA TRP A 110 -28.25 8.55 -22.24
C TRP A 110 -29.23 7.38 -22.39
N GLY A 111 -30.05 7.11 -21.37
CA GLY A 111 -31.08 6.07 -21.39
C GLY A 111 -30.53 4.65 -21.24
N HIS A 112 -29.51 4.48 -20.40
CA HIS A 112 -28.92 3.18 -20.06
C HIS A 112 -29.64 2.58 -18.85
N ASP A 113 -30.80 1.98 -19.11
CA ASP A 113 -31.75 1.56 -18.07
C ASP A 113 -31.14 0.58 -17.07
N GLU A 114 -30.45 -0.47 -17.55
CA GLU A 114 -29.81 -1.48 -16.69
C GLU A 114 -28.72 -0.89 -15.79
N VAL A 115 -27.95 0.07 -16.31
CA VAL A 115 -26.89 0.75 -15.55
C VAL A 115 -27.47 1.65 -14.46
N ALA A 116 -28.52 2.41 -14.80
CA ALA A 116 -29.23 3.25 -13.84
C ALA A 116 -29.81 2.40 -12.70
N GLU A 117 -30.39 1.26 -13.04
CA GLU A 117 -30.90 0.28 -12.09
C GLU A 117 -29.84 -0.29 -11.14
N ASP A 118 -28.67 -0.67 -11.65
CA ASP A 118 -27.56 -1.21 -10.85
C ASP A 118 -26.96 -0.13 -9.94
N LEU A 119 -26.88 1.12 -10.41
CA LEU A 119 -26.42 2.26 -9.60
C LEU A 119 -27.36 2.51 -8.42
N VAL A 120 -28.69 2.51 -8.64
CA VAL A 120 -29.68 2.69 -7.56
C VAL A 120 -29.63 1.53 -6.57
N ALA A 121 -29.51 0.28 -7.05
CA ALA A 121 -29.32 -0.88 -6.18
C ALA A 121 -28.06 -0.77 -5.31
N SER A 122 -27.04 -0.07 -5.81
CA SER A 122 -25.77 0.16 -5.13
C SER A 122 -25.74 1.45 -4.28
N GLY A 123 -26.90 2.08 -4.03
CA GLY A 123 -27.03 3.24 -3.15
C GLY A 123 -26.92 4.60 -3.83
N ALA A 124 -27.03 4.68 -5.16
CA ALA A 124 -27.16 5.96 -5.85
C ALA A 124 -28.48 6.65 -5.47
N GLN A 125 -28.42 7.95 -5.21
CA GLN A 125 -29.57 8.76 -4.82
C GLN A 125 -30.30 9.30 -6.06
N VAL A 126 -31.59 8.96 -6.20
CA VAL A 126 -32.40 9.36 -7.37
C VAL A 126 -32.86 10.82 -7.35
N CYS A 127 -32.76 11.49 -6.20
CA CYS A 127 -33.31 12.84 -5.97
C CYS A 127 -32.25 13.95 -5.81
N VAL A 128 -30.97 13.66 -6.07
CA VAL A 128 -29.90 14.68 -5.99
C VAL A 128 -30.03 15.66 -7.15
N CYS A 129 -30.18 16.94 -6.86
CA CYS A 129 -30.16 17.97 -7.90
C CYS A 129 -28.73 18.28 -8.33
N ASN A 130 -28.54 18.51 -9.63
CA ASN A 130 -27.34 19.13 -10.19
C ASN A 130 -27.40 20.67 -10.08
N ARG A 131 -26.39 21.37 -10.64
CA ARG A 131 -26.33 22.86 -10.64
C ARG A 131 -27.50 23.53 -11.36
N TYR A 132 -28.21 22.79 -12.21
CA TYR A 132 -29.38 23.27 -12.95
C TYR A 132 -30.70 22.94 -12.23
N GLY A 133 -30.66 22.38 -11.01
CA GLY A 133 -31.85 22.00 -10.24
C GLY A 133 -32.55 20.74 -10.78
N GLN A 134 -31.90 19.99 -11.67
CA GLN A 134 -32.44 18.78 -12.29
C GLN A 134 -31.95 17.56 -11.52
N THR A 135 -32.86 16.63 -11.24
CA THR A 135 -32.53 15.31 -10.65
C THR A 135 -32.17 14.30 -11.76
N PRO A 136 -31.54 13.15 -11.42
CA PRO A 136 -31.35 12.07 -12.39
C PRO A 136 -32.68 11.65 -13.06
N MET A 137 -33.75 11.57 -12.28
CA MET A 137 -35.10 11.25 -12.77
C MET A 137 -35.67 12.30 -13.72
N ASP A 138 -35.27 13.58 -13.59
CA ASP A 138 -35.69 14.64 -14.53
C ASP A 138 -34.96 14.52 -15.88
N LYS A 139 -33.80 13.86 -15.92
CA LYS A 139 -33.06 13.55 -17.15
C LYS A 139 -33.46 12.23 -17.80
N ALA A 140 -34.14 11.35 -17.06
CA ALA A 140 -34.55 10.04 -17.52
C ALA A 140 -35.73 10.10 -18.51
N LYS A 141 -35.81 9.11 -19.40
CA LYS A 141 -37.00 8.86 -20.22
C LYS A 141 -38.20 8.48 -19.34
N PRO A 142 -39.46 8.67 -19.79
CA PRO A 142 -40.65 8.41 -18.97
C PRO A 142 -40.71 7.00 -18.35
N HIS A 143 -40.34 5.97 -19.12
CA HIS A 143 -40.32 4.58 -18.65
C HIS A 143 -39.27 4.37 -17.56
N LEU A 144 -38.02 4.79 -17.80
CA LEU A 144 -36.94 4.69 -16.82
C LEU A 144 -37.25 5.48 -15.54
N LYS A 145 -37.91 6.64 -15.65
CA LYS A 145 -38.34 7.42 -14.48
C LYS A 145 -39.29 6.62 -13.58
N GLN A 146 -40.29 5.95 -14.15
CA GLN A 146 -41.22 5.10 -13.39
C GLN A 146 -40.48 3.95 -12.72
N LEU A 147 -39.59 3.28 -13.47
CA LEU A 147 -38.78 2.17 -12.97
C LEU A 147 -37.88 2.58 -11.79
N LEU A 148 -37.18 3.71 -11.91
CA LEU A 148 -36.31 4.22 -10.84
C LEU A 148 -37.12 4.68 -9.62
N GLN A 149 -38.31 5.24 -9.82
CA GLN A 149 -39.20 5.60 -8.73
C GLN A 149 -39.64 4.37 -7.93
N GLU A 150 -40.16 3.33 -8.61
CA GLU A 150 -40.55 2.08 -7.95
C GLU A 150 -39.38 1.43 -7.21
N LYS A 151 -38.17 1.47 -7.79
CA LYS A 151 -36.97 0.90 -7.18
C LYS A 151 -36.48 1.71 -5.98
N ALA A 152 -36.53 3.04 -6.06
CA ALA A 152 -36.18 3.93 -4.95
C ALA A 152 -37.14 3.77 -3.77
N GLU A 153 -38.44 3.64 -4.02
CA GLU A 153 -39.47 3.36 -3.01
C GLU A 153 -39.22 2.02 -2.32
N LYS A 154 -38.94 0.95 -3.07
CA LYS A 154 -38.58 -0.37 -2.51
C LYS A 154 -37.33 -0.33 -1.62
N MET A 155 -36.38 0.54 -1.94
CA MET A 155 -35.14 0.75 -1.18
C MET A 155 -35.30 1.73 -0.01
N GLY A 156 -36.51 2.29 0.20
CA GLY A 156 -36.79 3.23 1.28
C GLY A 156 -36.13 4.61 1.10
N GLN A 157 -35.78 5.01 -0.12
CA GLN A 157 -35.24 6.35 -0.38
C GLN A 157 -36.35 7.41 -0.31
N SER A 158 -36.06 8.55 0.31
CA SER A 158 -36.96 9.71 0.27
C SER A 158 -37.01 10.32 -1.13
N LEU A 159 -38.22 10.52 -1.66
CA LEU A 159 -38.45 11.16 -2.96
C LEU A 159 -38.36 12.70 -2.91
N SER A 160 -37.97 13.28 -1.77
CA SER A 160 -37.75 14.72 -1.63
C SER A 160 -36.51 15.15 -2.43
N LYS A 161 -36.65 16.19 -3.26
CA LYS A 161 -35.50 16.79 -3.98
C LYS A 161 -34.43 17.23 -2.98
N ILE A 162 -33.22 16.72 -3.16
CA ILE A 162 -32.04 17.12 -2.40
C ILE A 162 -31.38 18.27 -3.17
N PRO A 163 -31.40 19.50 -2.65
CA PRO A 163 -30.83 20.63 -3.36
C PRO A 163 -29.32 20.45 -3.54
N TYR A 164 -28.81 20.85 -4.69
CA TYR A 164 -27.37 20.93 -4.91
C TYR A 164 -26.77 21.88 -3.89
N LYS A 165 -25.88 21.39 -3.04
CA LYS A 165 -25.10 22.24 -2.13
C LYS A 165 -23.76 22.52 -2.80
N GLU A 166 -23.51 23.79 -3.10
CA GLU A 166 -22.15 24.25 -3.41
C GLU A 166 -21.29 24.14 -2.15
N THR A 167 -20.72 22.96 -1.91
CA THR A 167 -19.62 22.80 -0.95
C THR A 167 -18.32 23.44 -1.45
N PHE A 168 -18.37 24.16 -2.58
CA PHE A 168 -17.34 25.06 -3.10
C PHE A 168 -17.31 26.40 -2.34
N TRP A 169 -17.33 26.39 -1.01
CA TRP A 169 -17.09 27.61 -0.23
C TRP A 169 -15.60 27.89 -0.08
N LYS A 170 -15.24 29.17 -0.25
CA LYS A 170 -13.92 29.83 -0.42
C LYS A 170 -12.85 29.59 0.69
N GLY A 171 -12.94 28.51 1.47
CA GLY A 171 -12.00 28.22 2.57
C GLY A 171 -11.89 26.75 2.97
N THR A 172 -12.66 25.84 2.38
CA THR A 172 -12.54 24.39 2.61
C THR A 172 -11.88 23.72 1.42
N MET A 173 -10.64 23.26 1.62
CA MET A 173 -9.79 22.65 0.61
C MET A 173 -10.41 21.38 -0.03
N ARG A 174 -11.21 21.54 -1.10
CA ARG A 174 -10.98 20.82 -2.37
C ARG A 174 -10.24 21.74 -3.34
N THR A 175 -9.35 22.59 -2.81
CA THR A 175 -8.41 23.35 -3.62
C THR A 175 -7.55 22.35 -4.36
N ARG A 176 -7.60 22.34 -5.69
CA ARG A 176 -6.36 22.17 -6.46
C ARG A 176 -5.38 23.20 -5.90
N PRO A 177 -4.34 22.82 -5.13
CA PRO A 177 -3.28 23.76 -4.85
C PRO A 177 -2.57 23.92 -6.19
N ARG A 178 -2.38 25.16 -6.66
CA ARG A 178 -1.52 25.47 -7.80
C ARG A 178 -0.05 25.02 -7.60
N ASN A 179 0.28 24.44 -6.44
CA ASN A 179 1.57 23.85 -6.15
C ASN A 179 1.60 22.36 -6.53
N GLY A 180 2.22 22.06 -7.67
CA GLY A 180 2.27 20.73 -8.31
C GLY A 180 3.09 19.64 -7.60
N THR A 181 3.49 19.85 -6.35
CA THR A 181 4.30 18.88 -5.58
C THR A 181 3.52 18.14 -4.48
N LEU A 182 2.43 18.70 -3.95
CA LEU A 182 1.75 18.14 -2.78
C LEU A 182 0.42 17.42 -3.08
N ASN A 183 -0.12 17.53 -4.30
CA ASN A 183 -1.44 16.97 -4.64
C ASN A 183 -1.49 16.14 -5.93
N LYS A 184 -0.40 15.47 -6.30
CA LYS A 184 -0.40 14.46 -7.38
C LYS A 184 -1.23 13.20 -7.04
N GLN A 185 -1.92 13.18 -5.90
CA GLN A 185 -2.68 12.03 -5.41
C GLN A 185 -4.18 12.32 -5.30
N ALA A 186 -4.85 12.52 -6.43
CA ALA A 186 -6.32 12.60 -6.49
C ALA A 186 -6.94 11.34 -5.85
N GLY A 187 -7.80 11.53 -4.84
CA GLY A 187 -8.48 10.46 -4.10
C GLY A 187 -8.10 10.31 -2.62
N ILE A 188 -7.12 11.06 -2.11
CA ILE A 188 -6.77 11.06 -0.69
C ILE A 188 -7.35 12.32 -0.03
N ASP A 189 -8.50 12.20 0.62
CA ASP A 189 -8.98 13.22 1.55
C ASP A 189 -8.34 12.98 2.92
N TYR A 190 -7.34 13.79 3.27
CA TYR A 190 -6.64 13.72 4.55
C TYR A 190 -7.55 14.04 5.75
N LYS A 191 -8.73 14.64 5.54
CA LYS A 191 -9.71 14.82 6.62
C LYS A 191 -10.37 13.52 7.05
N GLN A 192 -10.35 12.51 6.18
CA GLN A 192 -10.81 11.15 6.51
C GLN A 192 -9.76 10.38 7.32
N LEU A 193 -8.52 10.90 7.42
CA LEU A 193 -7.48 10.35 8.27
C LEU A 193 -7.68 10.84 9.70
N SER A 194 -7.92 9.91 10.61
CA SER A 194 -7.91 10.17 12.05
C SER A 194 -6.70 9.47 12.66
N LEU A 195 -5.82 10.24 13.32
CA LEU A 195 -4.74 9.67 14.12
C LEU A 195 -5.31 9.42 15.51
N LEU A 196 -5.22 8.17 15.97
CA LEU A 196 -5.78 7.72 17.24
C LEU A 196 -4.72 7.74 18.34
N ALA A 197 -3.70 6.90 18.21
CA ALA A 197 -2.66 6.72 19.22
C ALA A 197 -1.28 6.72 18.58
N LYS A 198 -0.32 7.38 19.22
CA LYS A 198 1.08 7.36 18.79
C LYS A 198 1.70 6.01 19.19
N ILE A 199 2.20 5.26 18.22
CA ILE A 199 2.85 3.96 18.43
C ILE A 199 4.34 4.16 18.73
N ASN A 200 5.01 5.01 17.95
CA ASN A 200 6.45 5.22 18.05
C ASN A 200 6.88 6.59 17.52
N GLU A 201 8.06 7.06 17.92
CA GLU A 201 8.74 8.22 17.34
C GLU A 201 10.20 7.90 17.09
N ASN A 202 10.68 8.27 15.91
CA ASN A 202 12.10 8.20 15.57
C ASN A 202 12.52 9.48 14.85
N GLN A 203 13.83 9.63 14.62
CA GLN A 203 14.38 10.81 13.94
C GLN A 203 13.85 11.03 12.49
N SER A 204 13.25 9.99 11.88
CA SER A 204 12.71 10.07 10.52
C SER A 204 11.25 10.49 10.51
N GLY A 205 10.56 10.41 11.65
CA GLY A 205 9.14 10.63 11.75
C GLY A 205 8.48 9.95 12.94
N GLU A 206 7.16 10.05 12.96
CA GLU A 206 6.28 9.46 13.96
C GLU A 206 5.45 8.34 13.35
N LEU A 207 5.22 7.28 14.10
CA LEU A 207 4.34 6.18 13.73
C LEU A 207 3.07 6.26 14.59
N TRP A 208 1.92 6.27 13.94
CA TRP A 208 0.61 6.46 14.55
C TRP A 208 -0.32 5.33 14.13
N GLN A 209 -1.14 4.86 15.06
CA GLN A 209 -2.35 4.13 14.76
C GLN A 209 -3.41 5.14 14.32
N GLY A 210 -4.17 4.82 13.27
CA GLY A 210 -5.22 5.69 12.78
C GLY A 210 -6.35 4.94 12.10
N ARG A 211 -7.35 5.70 11.64
CA ARG A 211 -8.39 5.21 10.73
C ARG A 211 -8.43 6.06 9.49
N TRP A 212 -8.61 5.41 8.35
CA TRP A 212 -8.83 6.05 7.06
C TRP A 212 -9.94 5.34 6.32
N GLN A 213 -10.97 6.09 5.88
CA GLN A 213 -12.16 5.55 5.22
C GLN A 213 -12.90 4.46 6.03
N GLY A 214 -12.81 4.53 7.36
CA GLY A 214 -13.39 3.55 8.28
C GLY A 214 -12.50 2.33 8.56
N ASP A 215 -11.46 2.11 7.75
CA ASP A 215 -10.50 1.03 7.92
C ASP A 215 -9.41 1.45 8.92
N GLU A 216 -8.99 0.54 9.80
CA GLU A 216 -7.85 0.77 10.70
C GLU A 216 -6.52 0.66 9.93
N ILE A 217 -5.63 1.61 10.17
CA ILE A 217 -4.35 1.72 9.47
C ILE A 217 -3.23 2.15 10.40
N VAL A 218 -1.99 1.89 9.99
CA VAL A 218 -0.79 2.48 10.58
C VAL A 218 -0.28 3.59 9.68
N VAL A 219 -0.07 4.78 10.24
CA VAL A 219 0.37 5.99 9.55
C VAL A 219 1.78 6.34 9.99
N LYS A 220 2.70 6.42 9.03
CA LYS A 220 4.03 6.97 9.28
C LYS A 220 4.11 8.43 8.79
N VAL A 221 4.21 9.35 9.73
CA VAL A 221 4.34 10.79 9.48
C VAL A 221 5.83 11.15 9.44
N LEU A 222 6.36 11.49 8.27
CA LEU A 222 7.79 11.77 8.10
C LEU A 222 8.13 13.22 8.43
N GLN A 223 9.16 13.43 9.26
CA GLN A 223 9.68 14.77 9.55
C GLN A 223 10.69 15.18 8.47
N VAL A 224 10.23 15.89 7.44
CA VAL A 224 11.12 16.35 6.36
C VAL A 224 11.55 17.79 6.58
N ARG A 225 12.78 17.98 7.09
CA ARG A 225 13.34 19.32 7.39
C ARG A 225 13.65 20.15 6.13
N ASP A 226 14.15 19.51 5.07
CA ASP A 226 14.48 20.18 3.79
C ASP A 226 13.90 19.37 2.62
N TRP A 227 12.91 19.92 1.90
CA TRP A 227 12.31 19.27 0.73
C TRP A 227 12.87 19.87 -0.57
N THR A 228 13.86 19.21 -1.17
CA THR A 228 14.48 19.65 -2.43
C THR A 228 13.88 18.92 -3.63
N THR A 229 14.03 19.48 -4.84
CA THR A 229 13.58 18.84 -6.10
C THR A 229 14.17 17.43 -6.27
N ARG A 230 15.44 17.23 -5.87
CA ARG A 230 16.09 15.92 -5.85
C ARG A 230 15.39 14.95 -4.90
N LYS A 231 15.13 15.35 -3.65
CA LYS A 231 14.41 14.51 -2.68
C LYS A 231 12.99 14.17 -3.15
N SER A 232 12.32 15.10 -3.83
CA SER A 232 11.01 14.85 -4.42
C SER A 232 11.07 13.80 -5.53
N ARG A 233 12.09 13.85 -6.40
CA ARG A 233 12.31 12.85 -7.46
C ARG A 233 12.61 11.48 -6.85
N ASP A 234 13.55 11.44 -5.92
CA ASP A 234 14.00 10.18 -5.31
C ASP A 234 12.85 9.54 -4.48
N PHE A 235 12.03 10.34 -3.77
CA PHE A 235 10.79 9.86 -3.15
C PHE A 235 9.76 9.35 -4.18
N ASN A 236 9.59 10.07 -5.29
CA ASN A 236 8.67 9.65 -6.35
C ASN A 236 9.09 8.33 -7.00
N GLU A 237 10.39 8.01 -7.01
CA GLU A 237 10.92 6.74 -7.50
C GLU A 237 10.83 5.60 -6.47
N GLU A 238 11.02 5.89 -5.18
CA GLU A 238 11.04 4.86 -4.12
C GLU A 238 9.64 4.53 -3.57
N HIS A 239 8.73 5.52 -3.46
CA HIS A 239 7.41 5.28 -2.89
C HIS A 239 6.52 4.30 -3.68
N PRO A 240 6.56 4.18 -5.03
CA PRO A 240 5.74 3.19 -5.74
C PRO A 240 6.21 1.76 -5.45
N LYS A 241 7.52 1.59 -5.21
CA LYS A 241 8.12 0.31 -4.80
C LYS A 241 7.58 -0.14 -3.43
N LEU A 242 7.18 0.81 -2.58
CA LEU A 242 6.50 0.53 -1.29
C LEU A 242 4.98 0.36 -1.42
N ARG A 243 4.35 0.84 -2.51
CA ARG A 243 2.90 0.78 -2.74
C ARG A 243 2.39 -0.59 -3.16
N CYS A 244 3.26 -1.49 -3.63
CA CYS A 244 2.86 -2.83 -4.07
C CYS A 244 2.20 -3.67 -2.98
N ASN A 245 2.20 -3.24 -1.71
CA ASN A 245 1.59 -3.94 -0.59
C ASN A 245 0.60 -3.07 0.20
N THR A 246 -0.44 -2.51 -0.45
CA THR A 246 -1.67 -2.13 0.27
C THR A 246 -2.36 -3.39 0.77
N ILE A 247 -1.87 -3.94 1.88
CA ILE A 247 -2.56 -4.97 2.64
C ILE A 247 -3.05 -4.32 3.92
N LYS A 248 -4.38 -4.30 4.08
CA LYS A 248 -5.13 -3.70 5.19
C LYS A 248 -4.77 -4.39 6.50
N TYR A 249 -4.32 -3.70 7.53
CA TYR A 249 -4.22 -4.31 8.87
C TYR A 249 -4.08 -3.31 10.04
N PRO A 250 -4.60 -3.68 11.23
CA PRO A 250 -4.20 -3.15 12.53
C PRO A 250 -2.92 -3.88 13.02
N PHE A 251 -1.95 -3.20 13.67
CA PHE A 251 -0.74 -3.86 14.18
C PHE A 251 -0.14 -3.25 15.45
N LEU A 252 0.52 -4.12 16.23
CA LEU A 252 1.47 -3.82 17.32
C LEU A 252 2.92 -4.06 16.86
N LEU A 253 3.86 -3.27 17.38
CA LEU A 253 5.30 -3.36 17.06
C LEU A 253 5.95 -4.58 17.74
N PHE A 254 6.68 -5.43 17.01
CA PHE A 254 7.28 -6.68 17.53
C PHE A 254 8.25 -6.46 18.71
N LEU A 255 9.03 -5.37 18.71
CA LEU A 255 9.91 -5.02 19.83
C LEU A 255 9.13 -4.67 21.12
N PHE A 256 7.89 -4.18 20.99
CA PHE A 256 7.00 -3.93 22.13
C PHE A 256 6.50 -5.25 22.72
N ILE A 257 6.29 -6.28 21.90
CA ILE A 257 5.74 -7.57 22.36
C ILE A 257 6.78 -8.41 23.11
N LEU A 258 8.05 -8.41 22.68
CA LEU A 258 9.10 -9.20 23.34
C LEU A 258 9.56 -8.60 24.69
N PHE A 259 9.54 -7.27 24.82
CA PHE A 259 10.19 -6.56 25.94
C PHE A 259 9.25 -5.66 26.77
N SER A 260 7.98 -5.49 26.39
CA SER A 260 6.94 -4.90 27.25
C SER A 260 6.19 -5.99 28.01
N SER A 261 5.58 -5.64 29.13
CA SER A 261 4.77 -6.50 30.02
C SER A 261 3.48 -7.05 29.38
N SER A 262 3.43 -7.21 28.06
CA SER A 262 2.36 -7.92 27.37
C SER A 262 2.41 -9.41 27.71
N ALA A 263 1.25 -10.01 27.93
CA ALA A 263 1.04 -11.40 28.36
C ALA A 263 1.47 -12.47 27.33
N LEU A 264 2.22 -12.11 26.29
CA LEU A 264 2.63 -13.01 25.23
C LEU A 264 3.98 -13.67 25.57
N VAL A 265 3.94 -14.95 25.93
CA VAL A 265 5.14 -15.77 26.07
C VAL A 265 5.42 -16.43 24.72
N VAL A 266 6.47 -16.00 24.03
CA VAL A 266 6.97 -16.67 22.82
C VAL A 266 7.77 -17.89 23.26
N ASP A 267 7.24 -19.09 22.99
CA ASP A 267 7.96 -20.35 23.18
C ASP A 267 8.77 -20.70 21.91
N GLN A 268 9.53 -21.81 21.96
CA GLN A 268 10.37 -22.21 20.82
C GLN A 268 9.54 -22.55 19.57
N SER A 269 8.34 -23.10 19.71
CA SER A 269 7.47 -23.43 18.57
C SER A 269 6.95 -22.16 17.89
N GLN A 270 6.49 -21.19 18.68
CA GLN A 270 6.04 -19.90 18.19
C GLN A 270 7.18 -19.08 17.58
N ALA A 271 8.40 -19.18 18.13
CA ALA A 271 9.59 -18.58 17.54
C ALA A 271 9.89 -19.14 16.14
N VAL A 272 9.75 -20.46 15.95
CA VAL A 272 9.90 -21.10 14.63
C VAL A 272 8.80 -20.65 13.66
N LYS A 273 7.55 -20.53 14.12
CA LYS A 273 6.45 -20.01 13.31
C LYS A 273 6.71 -18.57 12.84
N PHE A 274 7.12 -17.68 13.75
CA PHE A 274 7.48 -16.32 13.37
C PHE A 274 8.69 -16.27 12.44
N ALA A 275 9.70 -17.11 12.67
CA ALA A 275 10.84 -17.23 11.77
C ALA A 275 10.44 -17.69 10.36
N LEU A 276 9.48 -18.62 10.26
CA LEU A 276 8.92 -19.06 8.98
C LEU A 276 8.20 -17.92 8.25
N ASP A 277 7.33 -17.19 8.94
CA ASP A 277 6.60 -16.07 8.34
C ASP A 277 7.57 -14.98 7.83
N ILE A 278 8.59 -14.65 8.63
CA ILE A 278 9.65 -13.69 8.26
C ILE A 278 10.47 -14.20 7.07
N ALA A 279 10.87 -15.48 7.07
CA ALA A 279 11.64 -16.07 5.99
C ALA A 279 10.87 -16.07 4.67
N SER A 280 9.57 -16.41 4.71
CA SER A 280 8.66 -16.37 3.57
C SER A 280 8.46 -14.95 3.05
N GLY A 281 8.28 -13.97 3.96
CA GLY A 281 8.21 -12.56 3.59
C GLY A 281 9.48 -12.06 2.89
N MET A 282 10.66 -12.43 3.42
CA MET A 282 11.93 -12.06 2.79
C MET A 282 12.18 -12.77 1.46
N ALA A 283 11.79 -14.04 1.33
CA ALA A 283 11.83 -14.77 0.05
C ALA A 283 11.05 -14.00 -1.02
N PHE A 284 9.83 -13.57 -0.70
CA PHE A 284 9.02 -12.75 -1.60
C PHE A 284 9.69 -11.39 -1.90
N LEU A 285 10.18 -10.66 -0.90
CA LEU A 285 10.86 -9.38 -1.12
C LEU A 285 12.11 -9.53 -2.01
N HIS A 286 12.77 -10.67 -1.94
CA HIS A 286 13.90 -11.03 -2.77
C HIS A 286 13.51 -11.42 -4.21
N THR A 287 12.24 -11.69 -4.50
CA THR A 287 11.74 -11.88 -5.88
C THR A 287 11.39 -10.57 -6.59
N LEU A 288 11.31 -9.45 -5.86
CA LEU A 288 10.96 -8.16 -6.44
C LEU A 288 12.11 -7.64 -7.33
N GLU A 289 11.77 -7.20 -8.55
CA GLU A 289 12.69 -6.54 -9.47
C GLU A 289 12.21 -5.12 -9.78
N PRO A 290 12.96 -4.07 -9.38
CA PRO A 290 14.20 -4.10 -8.59
C PRO A 290 13.94 -4.39 -7.10
N MET A 291 14.89 -5.07 -6.44
CA MET A 291 14.84 -5.35 -5.00
C MET A 291 14.68 -4.06 -4.19
N VAL A 292 13.92 -4.11 -3.08
CA VAL A 292 13.70 -2.93 -2.23
C VAL A 292 15.03 -2.40 -1.73
N SER A 293 15.36 -1.18 -2.14
CA SER A 293 16.61 -0.51 -1.79
C SER A 293 16.63 -0.18 -0.29
N ARG A 294 17.76 -0.48 0.39
CA ARG A 294 18.07 -0.04 1.77
C ARG A 294 17.09 -0.52 2.86
N LEU A 295 16.36 -1.61 2.65
CA LEU A 295 15.73 -2.34 3.76
C LEU A 295 16.83 -3.12 4.49
N TYR A 296 16.93 -2.93 5.80
CA TYR A 296 17.84 -3.70 6.65
C TYR A 296 17.03 -4.41 7.71
N LEU A 297 16.79 -5.70 7.50
CA LEU A 297 15.96 -6.52 8.36
C LEU A 297 16.45 -6.47 9.82
N ASN A 298 15.52 -6.24 10.76
CA ASN A 298 15.74 -6.32 12.21
C ASN A 298 14.37 -6.39 12.93
N SER A 299 14.37 -6.56 14.24
CA SER A 299 13.14 -6.77 15.03
C SER A 299 12.19 -5.59 15.04
N LYS A 300 12.67 -4.37 14.77
CA LYS A 300 11.83 -3.17 14.66
C LYS A 300 10.99 -3.16 13.39
N HIS A 301 11.39 -3.92 12.37
CA HIS A 301 10.64 -4.06 11.12
C HIS A 301 9.61 -5.19 11.16
N ILE A 302 9.57 -6.00 12.21
CA ILE A 302 8.58 -7.06 12.32
C ILE A 302 7.35 -6.50 13.03
N MET A 303 6.17 -6.85 12.54
CA MET A 303 4.89 -6.60 13.20
C MET A 303 4.24 -7.95 13.48
N ILE A 304 3.60 -8.09 14.64
CA ILE A 304 2.81 -9.28 14.96
C ILE A 304 1.34 -8.84 14.93
N ASP A 305 0.55 -9.58 14.17
CA ASP A 305 -0.90 -9.39 14.11
C ASP A 305 -1.60 -10.00 15.33
N GLU A 306 -2.88 -9.68 15.50
CA GLU A 306 -3.73 -10.30 16.52
C GLU A 306 -3.87 -11.82 16.33
N ASP A 307 -3.73 -12.30 15.09
CA ASP A 307 -3.79 -13.72 14.73
C ASP A 307 -2.47 -14.50 14.97
N MET A 308 -1.47 -13.87 15.61
CA MET A 308 -0.17 -14.47 15.89
C MET A 308 0.60 -14.86 14.61
N THR A 309 0.47 -14.03 13.57
CA THR A 309 1.34 -14.05 12.37
C THR A 309 2.35 -12.92 12.43
N ALA A 310 3.59 -13.21 12.02
CA ALA A 310 4.62 -12.18 11.88
C ALA A 310 4.65 -11.64 10.44
N ARG A 311 4.74 -10.32 10.28
CA ARG A 311 4.82 -9.68 8.96
C ARG A 311 5.93 -8.65 8.93
N ILE A 312 6.53 -8.50 7.76
CA ILE A 312 7.60 -7.51 7.54
C ILE A 312 6.96 -6.16 7.21
N SER A 313 7.17 -5.20 8.09
CA SER A 313 6.83 -3.81 7.88
C SER A 313 7.83 -3.13 6.96
N MET A 314 7.32 -2.65 5.83
CA MET A 314 8.07 -1.84 4.88
C MET A 314 8.04 -0.34 5.23
N ALA A 315 7.33 0.05 6.31
CA ALA A 315 7.16 1.44 6.69
C ALA A 315 8.48 2.11 7.12
N ASP A 316 9.42 1.33 7.66
CA ASP A 316 10.75 1.79 8.07
C ASP A 316 11.85 1.58 7.02
N ALA A 317 11.48 1.18 5.79
CA ALA A 317 12.41 1.21 4.66
C ALA A 317 12.99 2.63 4.53
N LYS A 318 14.33 2.73 4.48
CA LYS A 318 15.00 4.03 4.41
C LYS A 318 14.78 4.66 3.04
N LEU A 319 14.01 5.74 3.03
CA LEU A 319 13.90 6.60 1.85
C LEU A 319 15.19 7.38 1.65
N SER A 320 15.55 7.62 0.40
CA SER A 320 16.64 8.45 -0.15
C SER A 320 16.90 9.78 0.57
N PHE A 321 15.89 10.39 1.20
CA PHE A 321 16.04 11.63 1.96
C PHE A 321 16.33 11.47 3.45
N GLN A 322 16.26 10.25 3.99
CA GLN A 322 16.78 9.94 5.32
C GLN A 322 18.31 9.87 5.27
N CYS A 323 19.00 10.27 6.34
CA CYS A 323 20.46 10.42 6.38
C CYS A 323 21.20 9.21 5.76
N PRO A 324 21.80 9.37 4.57
CA PRO A 324 22.57 8.32 3.92
C PRO A 324 23.76 7.91 4.80
N GLY A 325 24.04 6.61 4.89
CA GLY A 325 25.22 6.08 5.61
C GLY A 325 25.10 5.96 7.13
N ARG A 326 24.03 6.46 7.76
CA ARG A 326 23.86 6.33 9.22
C ARG A 326 23.16 5.03 9.58
N MET A 327 23.87 4.08 10.20
CA MET A 327 23.34 2.76 10.57
C MET A 327 22.85 2.78 12.02
N TYR A 328 21.55 2.58 12.24
CA TYR A 328 20.92 2.75 13.57
C TYR A 328 20.75 1.45 14.35
N SER A 329 20.87 0.31 13.66
CA SER A 329 20.70 -1.03 14.25
C SER A 329 21.84 -1.96 13.76
N PRO A 330 23.11 -1.65 14.06
CA PRO A 330 24.26 -2.43 13.58
C PRO A 330 24.33 -3.85 14.17
N ALA A 331 23.63 -4.12 15.28
CA ALA A 331 23.61 -5.44 15.92
C ALA A 331 23.08 -6.57 15.03
N TRP A 332 22.16 -6.26 14.10
CA TRP A 332 21.60 -7.23 13.16
C TRP A 332 22.38 -7.31 11.85
N MET A 333 23.45 -6.54 11.67
CA MET A 333 24.08 -6.38 10.36
C MET A 333 25.21 -7.38 10.13
N ALA A 334 25.29 -7.84 8.89
CA ALA A 334 26.45 -8.60 8.44
C ALA A 334 27.72 -7.72 8.45
N PRO A 335 28.89 -8.27 8.78
CA PRO A 335 30.15 -7.51 8.80
C PRO A 335 30.43 -6.79 7.49
N GLU A 336 30.20 -7.46 6.35
CA GLU A 336 30.43 -6.87 5.04
C GLU A 336 29.44 -5.74 4.72
N ALA A 337 28.25 -5.74 5.32
CA ALA A 337 27.26 -4.68 5.15
C ALA A 337 27.65 -3.38 5.87
N LEU A 338 28.55 -3.47 6.86
CA LEU A 338 29.09 -2.32 7.60
C LEU A 338 30.40 -1.80 6.97
N GLN A 339 31.14 -2.65 6.26
CA GLN A 339 32.46 -2.30 5.70
C GLN A 339 32.42 -1.86 4.23
N LYS A 340 31.57 -2.50 3.41
CA LYS A 340 31.56 -2.32 1.95
C LYS A 340 30.56 -1.26 1.50
N ARG A 341 30.73 -0.78 0.27
CA ARG A 341 29.76 0.13 -0.36
C ARG A 341 28.49 -0.64 -0.76
N PRO A 342 27.30 0.00 -0.79
CA PRO A 342 26.02 -0.64 -1.14
C PRO A 342 25.98 -1.41 -2.46
N GLU A 343 26.88 -1.10 -3.40
CA GLU A 343 27.01 -1.74 -4.72
C GLU A 343 27.81 -3.05 -4.66
N ASP A 344 28.72 -3.17 -3.69
CA ASP A 344 29.64 -4.31 -3.53
C ASP A 344 29.11 -5.38 -2.55
N ILE A 345 27.95 -5.14 -1.95
CA ILE A 345 27.33 -6.02 -0.96
C ILE A 345 26.39 -7.00 -1.66
N ASN A 346 26.57 -8.29 -1.40
CA ASN A 346 25.53 -9.28 -1.66
C ASN A 346 24.39 -9.11 -0.65
N ARG A 347 23.38 -8.30 -1.02
CA ARG A 347 22.26 -7.94 -0.14
C ARG A 347 21.48 -9.14 0.36
N ARG A 348 21.27 -10.15 -0.50
CA ARG A 348 20.52 -11.35 -0.11
C ARG A 348 21.22 -12.11 1.02
N SER A 349 22.53 -12.24 0.91
CA SER A 349 23.36 -12.86 1.94
C SER A 349 23.46 -12.00 3.20
N ALA A 350 23.47 -10.68 3.07
CA ALA A 350 23.46 -9.76 4.22
C ALA A 350 22.12 -9.83 4.99
N ASP A 351 20.99 -9.91 4.29
CA ASP A 351 19.67 -10.10 4.90
C ASP A 351 19.54 -11.44 5.62
N MET A 352 20.16 -12.50 5.08
CA MET A 352 20.20 -13.81 5.73
C MET A 352 20.93 -13.77 7.07
N TRP A 353 21.97 -12.95 7.19
CA TRP A 353 22.64 -12.70 8.47
C TRP A 353 21.70 -12.01 9.46
N SER A 354 21.03 -10.95 9.01
CA SER A 354 20.05 -10.22 9.82
C SER A 354 18.92 -11.12 10.32
N PHE A 355 18.45 -12.03 9.47
CA PHE A 355 17.49 -13.06 9.83
C PHE A 355 18.02 -14.00 10.93
N ALA A 356 19.29 -14.37 10.90
CA ALA A 356 19.89 -15.22 11.91
C ALA A 356 19.97 -14.54 13.28
N VAL A 357 20.30 -13.25 13.33
CA VAL A 357 20.29 -12.46 14.56
C VAL A 357 18.85 -12.29 15.07
N LEU A 358 17.88 -12.13 14.17
CA LEU A 358 16.46 -12.14 14.54
C LEU A 358 16.00 -13.48 15.12
N LEU A 359 16.43 -14.59 14.52
CA LEU A 359 16.14 -15.93 15.04
C LEU A 359 16.78 -16.15 16.41
N TRP A 360 17.98 -15.60 16.63
CA TRP A 360 18.61 -15.57 17.95
C TRP A 360 17.72 -14.84 18.95
N GLU A 361 17.32 -13.59 18.64
CA GLU A 361 16.48 -12.75 19.49
C GLU A 361 15.12 -13.39 19.79
N LEU A 362 14.50 -14.05 18.81
CA LEU A 362 13.25 -14.79 18.96
C LEU A 362 13.35 -15.93 19.99
N VAL A 363 14.47 -16.64 19.99
CA VAL A 363 14.65 -17.86 20.78
C VAL A 363 15.24 -17.57 22.16
N THR A 364 16.15 -16.60 22.27
CA THR A 364 16.72 -16.19 23.56
C THR A 364 15.86 -15.19 24.31
N ARG A 365 15.03 -14.43 23.58
CA ARG A 365 14.29 -13.27 24.10
C ARG A 365 15.20 -12.20 24.71
N GLU A 366 16.42 -12.10 24.21
CA GLU A 366 17.42 -11.12 24.63
C GLU A 366 17.68 -10.09 23.53
N VAL A 367 18.08 -8.88 23.92
CA VAL A 367 18.53 -7.85 22.98
C VAL A 367 20.00 -8.12 22.63
N PRO A 368 20.37 -8.22 21.34
CA PRO A 368 21.76 -8.49 20.96
C PRO A 368 22.68 -7.36 21.40
N PHE A 369 23.70 -7.72 22.17
CA PHE A 369 24.74 -6.79 22.68
C PHE A 369 24.19 -5.62 23.51
N ALA A 370 23.19 -5.88 24.37
CA ALA A 370 22.49 -4.86 25.16
C ALA A 370 23.41 -3.90 25.95
N ASP A 371 24.59 -4.38 26.37
CA ASP A 371 25.56 -3.61 27.17
C ASP A 371 26.40 -2.61 26.37
N LEU A 372 26.31 -2.62 25.04
CA LEU A 372 27.16 -1.81 24.14
C LEU A 372 26.35 -0.74 23.41
N SER A 373 26.99 0.40 23.13
CA SER A 373 26.40 1.42 22.27
C SER A 373 26.37 0.96 20.81
N ASN A 374 25.45 1.50 20.00
CA ASN A 374 25.37 1.19 18.57
C ASN A 374 26.70 1.43 17.83
N MET A 375 27.48 2.45 18.23
CA MET A 375 28.76 2.74 17.60
C MET A 375 29.80 1.65 17.91
N GLU A 376 29.87 1.23 19.17
CA GLU A 376 30.74 0.13 19.59
C GLU A 376 30.32 -1.18 18.93
N ILE A 377 29.03 -1.49 18.89
CA ILE A 377 28.51 -2.69 18.21
C ILE A 377 28.93 -2.68 16.75
N GLY A 378 28.70 -1.58 16.02
CA GLY A 378 29.06 -1.48 14.61
C GLY A 378 30.55 -1.69 14.37
N MET A 379 31.40 -1.04 15.18
CA MET A 379 32.85 -1.19 15.11
C MET A 379 33.29 -2.63 15.40
N LYS A 380 32.78 -3.24 16.47
CA LYS A 380 33.17 -4.57 16.92
C LYS A 380 32.66 -5.68 16.00
N VAL A 381 31.44 -5.56 15.48
CA VAL A 381 30.90 -6.51 14.50
C VAL A 381 31.71 -6.46 13.20
N ALA A 382 32.05 -5.25 12.75
CA ALA A 382 32.83 -5.05 11.54
C ALA A 382 34.29 -5.51 11.70
N LEU A 383 34.99 -5.12 12.78
CA LEU A 383 36.45 -5.23 12.84
C LEU A 383 36.96 -6.26 13.85
N GLU A 384 36.21 -6.53 14.93
CA GLU A 384 36.67 -7.34 16.06
C GLU A 384 36.01 -8.73 16.12
N GLY A 385 35.13 -9.07 15.18
CA GLY A 385 34.49 -10.38 15.11
C GLY A 385 33.42 -10.62 16.18
N LEU A 386 32.79 -9.56 16.71
CA LEU A 386 31.69 -9.70 17.68
C LEU A 386 30.48 -10.40 17.06
N ARG A 387 30.00 -11.49 17.67
CA ARG A 387 28.85 -12.31 17.23
C ARG A 387 27.93 -12.68 18.39
N PRO A 388 26.62 -12.89 18.18
CA PRO A 388 25.73 -13.37 19.23
C PRO A 388 26.16 -14.77 19.72
N THR A 389 26.25 -14.93 21.04
CA THR A 389 26.54 -16.22 21.67
C THR A 389 25.25 -17.03 21.81
N ILE A 390 25.26 -18.30 21.40
CA ILE A 390 24.06 -19.15 21.49
C ILE A 390 24.07 -19.85 22.87
N PRO A 391 23.12 -19.53 23.78
CA PRO A 391 23.10 -20.12 25.12
C PRO A 391 22.74 -21.62 25.06
N PRO A 392 23.15 -22.40 26.09
CA PRO A 392 22.73 -23.80 26.21
C PRO A 392 21.21 -23.89 26.44
N GLY A 393 20.56 -24.91 25.86
CA GLY A 393 19.11 -25.14 25.98
C GLY A 393 18.28 -24.87 24.72
N ILE A 394 18.91 -24.36 23.66
CA ILE A 394 18.27 -24.17 22.34
C ILE A 394 18.36 -25.47 21.53
N SER A 395 17.31 -25.78 20.77
CA SER A 395 17.26 -26.93 19.86
C SER A 395 18.51 -27.00 18.96
N PRO A 396 19.20 -28.15 18.87
CA PRO A 396 20.39 -28.31 18.03
C PRO A 396 20.15 -27.95 16.56
N HIS A 397 18.94 -28.16 16.07
CA HIS A 397 18.55 -27.84 14.70
C HIS A 397 18.51 -26.33 14.47
N ILE A 398 17.95 -25.56 15.41
CA ILE A 398 17.92 -24.10 15.38
C ILE A 398 19.36 -23.55 15.47
N CYS A 399 20.17 -24.07 16.41
CA CYS A 399 21.58 -23.69 16.53
C CYS A 399 22.37 -23.91 15.23
N LYS A 400 22.13 -25.03 14.54
CA LYS A 400 22.77 -25.33 13.25
C LYS A 400 22.31 -24.36 12.16
N LEU A 401 21.01 -24.08 12.08
CA LEU A 401 20.44 -23.11 11.12
C LEU A 401 21.06 -21.72 11.32
N MET A 402 21.09 -21.24 12.56
CA MET A 402 21.68 -19.94 12.91
C MET A 402 23.15 -19.83 12.49
N ARG A 403 23.97 -20.87 12.73
CA ARG A 403 25.37 -20.91 12.31
C ARG A 403 25.54 -20.92 10.79
N LEU A 404 24.65 -21.58 10.05
CA LEU A 404 24.67 -21.57 8.59
C LEU A 404 24.32 -20.18 8.04
N CYS A 405 23.34 -19.51 8.63
CA CYS A 405 22.92 -18.17 8.23
C CYS A 405 23.95 -17.10 8.61
N MET A 406 24.68 -17.26 9.73
CA MET A 406 25.78 -16.39 10.17
C MET A 406 27.17 -16.84 9.68
N ASN A 407 27.27 -17.43 8.48
CA ASN A 407 28.57 -17.79 7.93
C ASN A 407 29.37 -16.52 7.60
N GLU A 408 30.66 -16.47 7.98
CA GLU A 408 31.53 -15.33 7.66
C GLU A 408 31.68 -15.10 6.15
N ASP A 409 31.63 -16.18 5.35
CA ASP A 409 31.63 -16.10 3.90
C ASP A 409 30.20 -15.86 3.37
N PRO A 410 29.89 -14.69 2.78
CA PRO A 410 28.54 -14.38 2.30
C PRO A 410 28.08 -15.34 1.18
N ALA A 411 29.00 -15.94 0.43
CA ALA A 411 28.66 -16.86 -0.66
C ALA A 411 28.18 -18.23 -0.13
N LYS A 412 28.52 -18.58 1.12
CA LYS A 412 28.13 -19.84 1.77
C LYS A 412 26.82 -19.74 2.55
N ARG A 413 26.24 -18.55 2.69
CA ARG A 413 24.96 -18.36 3.35
C ARG A 413 23.83 -18.88 2.44
N PRO A 414 22.82 -19.56 3.00
CA PRO A 414 21.68 -20.04 2.21
C PRO A 414 20.82 -18.86 1.72
N LYS A 415 19.97 -19.12 0.73
CA LYS A 415 18.90 -18.20 0.32
C LYS A 415 17.62 -18.48 1.11
N PHE A 416 16.72 -17.49 1.18
CA PHE A 416 15.44 -17.66 1.87
C PHE A 416 14.61 -18.84 1.33
N ASP A 417 14.58 -19.02 0.01
CA ASP A 417 13.90 -20.17 -0.64
C ASP A 417 14.42 -21.54 -0.18
N MET A 418 15.68 -21.62 0.27
CA MET A 418 16.26 -22.87 0.77
C MET A 418 15.92 -23.15 2.23
N ILE A 419 15.68 -22.11 3.03
CA ILE A 419 15.42 -22.26 4.48
C ILE A 419 13.93 -22.36 4.80
N VAL A 420 13.04 -21.80 3.97
CA VAL A 420 11.58 -21.87 4.18
C VAL A 420 11.11 -23.33 4.35
N PRO A 421 11.47 -24.29 3.46
CA PRO A 421 11.07 -25.69 3.64
C PRO A 421 11.71 -26.37 4.87
N ILE A 422 12.83 -25.86 5.36
CA ILE A 422 13.48 -26.37 6.58
C ILE A 422 12.68 -25.92 7.81
N LEU A 423 12.25 -24.66 7.82
CA LEU A 423 11.43 -24.08 8.89
C LEU A 423 10.03 -24.70 8.94
N GLU A 424 9.40 -24.97 7.79
CA GLU A 424 8.13 -25.73 7.72
C GLU A 424 8.25 -27.08 8.42
N LYS A 425 9.30 -27.86 8.10
CA LYS A 425 9.57 -29.16 8.74
C LYS A 425 9.92 -29.06 10.23
N MET A 426 10.42 -27.91 10.68
CA MET A 426 10.67 -27.65 12.09
C MET A 426 9.40 -27.28 12.85
N GLN A 427 8.41 -26.68 12.16
CA GLN A 427 7.11 -26.34 12.73
C GLN A 427 6.23 -27.58 12.95
N GLU A 428 6.34 -28.58 12.07
CA GLU A 428 5.59 -29.85 12.16
C GLU A 428 6.07 -30.80 13.28
N LYS A 429 7.21 -30.50 13.91
CA LYS A 429 7.85 -31.32 14.95
C LYS A 429 7.75 -30.67 16.32
#